data_AF-A0A328ADV1-F1
#
_entry.id   AF-A0A328ADV1-F1
#
_cell.length_a   1.000
_cell.length_b   1.000
_cell.length_c   1.000
_cell.angle_alpha   90.00
_cell.angle_beta   90.00
_cell.angle_gamma   90.00
#
_symmetry.space_group_name_H-M   'P 1'
#
loop_
_entity.id
_entity.type
_entity.pdbx_description
1 polymer ?
#
loop_
_entity_poly.entity_id
_entity_poly.type
_entity_poly.pdbx_seq_one_letter_code
_entity_poly.pdbx_strand_id
1 'polypeptide(L)'
;MSRNKLRVGIVGVGNCASSFVQGLSHYAEATANEPPPGLMHVELGGYHVSDIEIASAFDIHAGKVGRDISEAVLAKPNNTIVFAKPKAAGVKVLRGPTLDGIGQYMAGDIEEADAPQVDVAQALRDSKTDVLVSYLPVGSQAATEFYAEQALEAGCAFVNCIPVFIASDPNWAKRFEQRGVPIIGDDIKSQVGATILHRMVANLFRERGVRVDRTYQLNFGGNSDFKNMLERERLHSKKISKTQAVTSQLDVPLDPDDVHVGPSDFVPWLTDRKWAHIRVEGTTFGGVPLNVEMKLEVWDSPNSAGIVIDAVRCAKLGLDRGLSGPLLGPSSYFMKSPPEQYTDNEARERTEAFIEGAGGPAPVRAKVKLAS
;
A
#
# COMPACT_ATOMS: atom_id res chain seq x y z
N MET A 1 -20.33 -7.00 25.12
CA MET A 1 -19.99 -7.96 24.04
C MET A 1 -18.49 -7.85 23.82
N SER A 2 -17.75 -8.95 23.74
CA SER A 2 -16.32 -8.90 23.41
C SER A 2 -16.16 -8.34 21.99
N ARG A 3 -15.34 -7.30 21.80
CA ARG A 3 -15.04 -6.79 20.45
C ARG A 3 -14.41 -7.90 19.59
N ASN A 4 -14.79 -7.96 18.31
CA ASN A 4 -14.22 -8.92 17.37
C ASN A 4 -12.75 -8.56 17.12
N LYS A 5 -11.86 -9.53 17.26
CA LYS A 5 -10.44 -9.37 16.95
C LYS A 5 -10.19 -9.49 15.46
N LEU A 6 -9.19 -8.78 14.99
CA LEU A 6 -8.69 -8.80 13.61
C LEU A 6 -7.23 -9.24 13.63
N ARG A 7 -6.96 -10.45 13.15
CA ARG A 7 -5.63 -11.08 13.17
C ARG A 7 -4.88 -10.81 11.88
N VAL A 8 -3.80 -10.03 11.97
CA VAL A 8 -2.97 -9.63 10.82
C VAL A 8 -1.70 -10.47 10.74
N GLY A 9 -1.44 -11.03 9.57
CA GLY A 9 -0.13 -11.54 9.18
C GLY A 9 0.66 -10.47 8.42
N ILE A 10 1.97 -10.39 8.64
CA ILE A 10 2.86 -9.45 7.93
C ILE A 10 3.92 -10.21 7.14
N VAL A 11 4.06 -9.90 5.84
CA VAL A 11 5.17 -10.37 5.00
C VAL A 11 6.11 -9.21 4.70
N GLY A 12 7.38 -9.35 5.08
CA GLY A 12 8.38 -8.29 4.98
C GLY A 12 8.31 -7.33 6.15
N VAL A 13 9.18 -7.51 7.14
CA VAL A 13 9.21 -6.73 8.39
C VAL A 13 10.08 -5.47 8.20
N GLY A 14 9.80 -4.70 7.14
CA GLY A 14 10.53 -3.48 6.76
C GLY A 14 10.10 -2.21 7.51
N ASN A 15 10.45 -1.03 6.98
CA ASN A 15 10.04 0.26 7.56
C ASN A 15 8.50 0.41 7.58
N CYS A 16 7.79 0.01 6.51
CA CYS A 16 6.32 0.05 6.47
C CYS A 16 5.68 -0.79 7.59
N ALA A 17 6.17 -2.03 7.79
CA ALA A 17 5.74 -2.87 8.89
C ALA A 17 6.06 -2.23 10.25
N SER A 18 7.20 -1.56 10.38
CA SER A 18 7.55 -0.83 11.59
C SER A 18 6.59 0.30 11.90
N SER A 19 6.27 1.15 10.92
CA SER A 19 5.28 2.21 11.10
C SER A 19 3.89 1.67 11.42
N PHE A 20 3.48 0.57 10.77
CA PHE A 20 2.20 -0.09 11.06
C PHE A 20 2.12 -0.58 12.52
N VAL A 21 3.10 -1.37 12.97
CA VAL A 21 3.13 -1.94 14.33
C VAL A 21 3.28 -0.85 15.41
N GLN A 22 4.08 0.18 15.15
CA GLN A 22 4.14 1.36 16.02
C GLN A 22 2.79 2.07 16.09
N GLY A 23 2.11 2.22 14.95
CA GLY A 23 0.77 2.81 14.85
C GLY A 23 -0.26 2.07 15.72
N LEU A 24 -0.25 0.73 15.72
CA LEU A 24 -1.13 -0.05 16.59
C LEU A 24 -0.92 0.26 18.08
N SER A 25 0.32 0.53 18.50
CA SER A 25 0.62 0.91 19.88
C SER A 25 0.27 2.36 20.19
N HIS A 26 0.48 3.27 19.22
CA HIS A 26 0.23 4.70 19.36
C HIS A 26 -1.26 5.03 19.45
N TYR A 27 -2.08 4.37 18.63
CA TYR A 27 -3.52 4.63 18.52
C TYR A 27 -4.39 3.63 19.31
N ALA A 28 -3.79 2.82 20.20
CA ALA A 28 -4.51 1.79 20.96
C ALA A 28 -5.67 2.34 21.79
N GLU A 29 -5.53 3.56 22.30
CA GLU A 29 -6.52 4.24 23.16
C GLU A 29 -7.17 5.44 22.45
N ALA A 30 -7.07 5.52 21.12
CA ALA A 30 -7.67 6.61 20.37
C ALA A 30 -9.21 6.59 20.52
N THR A 31 -9.82 7.75 20.71
CA THR A 31 -11.29 7.90 20.79
C THR A 31 -11.83 8.86 19.75
N ALA A 32 -10.96 9.71 19.21
CA ALA A 32 -11.23 10.64 18.12
C ALA A 32 -9.94 10.80 17.28
N ASN A 33 -10.08 11.39 16.09
CA ASN A 33 -8.95 11.77 15.23
C ASN A 33 -8.40 13.17 15.61
N GLU A 34 -8.60 13.58 16.86
CA GLU A 34 -8.05 14.78 17.50
C GLU A 34 -7.09 14.32 18.62
N PRO A 35 -6.01 15.07 18.90
CA PRO A 35 -4.64 14.55 18.97
C PRO A 35 -4.51 13.18 19.68
N PRO A 36 -3.91 12.17 19.01
CA PRO A 36 -3.05 12.28 17.82
C PRO A 36 -3.77 12.20 16.45
N PRO A 37 -3.40 13.04 15.45
CA PRO A 37 -3.93 12.96 14.09
C PRO A 37 -3.23 11.87 13.26
N GLY A 38 -3.94 11.25 12.32
CA GLY A 38 -3.30 10.37 11.32
C GLY A 38 -4.07 9.12 10.95
N LEU A 39 -5.30 8.95 11.44
CA LEU A 39 -6.22 7.92 10.98
C LEU A 39 -7.27 8.53 10.06
N MET A 40 -7.78 7.82 9.06
CA MET A 40 -9.02 8.26 8.39
C MET A 40 -10.21 7.93 9.31
N HIS A 41 -10.17 6.75 9.92
CA HIS A 41 -11.19 6.27 10.86
C HIS A 41 -10.54 5.73 12.13
N VAL A 42 -10.99 6.20 13.29
CA VAL A 42 -10.64 5.58 14.59
C VAL A 42 -11.33 4.23 14.73
N GLU A 43 -12.61 4.16 14.34
CA GLU A 43 -13.40 2.94 14.26
C GLU A 43 -13.94 2.78 12.84
N LEU A 44 -13.73 1.63 12.22
CA LEU A 44 -14.15 1.31 10.85
C LEU A 44 -14.97 0.03 10.86
N GLY A 45 -16.25 0.12 10.52
CA GLY A 45 -17.12 -1.05 10.43
C GLY A 45 -17.22 -1.87 11.73
N GLY A 46 -17.11 -1.20 12.88
CA GLY A 46 -17.07 -1.83 14.21
C GLY A 46 -15.68 -2.31 14.67
N TYR A 47 -14.63 -2.06 13.88
CA TYR A 47 -13.23 -2.36 14.23
C TYR A 47 -12.48 -1.11 14.65
N HIS A 48 -12.10 -1.05 15.91
CA HIS A 48 -11.15 -0.08 16.44
C HIS A 48 -9.71 -0.50 16.14
N VAL A 49 -8.75 0.43 16.16
CA VAL A 49 -7.33 0.11 15.94
C VAL A 49 -6.81 -0.93 16.95
N SER A 50 -7.28 -0.90 18.20
CA SER A 50 -6.91 -1.88 19.24
C SER A 50 -7.52 -3.27 19.07
N ASP A 51 -8.41 -3.46 18.09
CA ASP A 51 -8.91 -4.78 17.72
C ASP A 51 -7.95 -5.51 16.77
N ILE A 52 -6.96 -4.80 16.22
CA ILE A 52 -5.91 -5.36 15.36
C ILE A 52 -4.83 -6.02 16.22
N GLU A 53 -4.60 -7.30 15.99
CA GLU A 53 -3.54 -8.09 16.62
C GLU A 53 -2.63 -8.69 15.56
N ILE A 54 -1.31 -8.59 15.73
CA ILE A 54 -0.39 -9.33 14.88
C ILE A 54 -0.46 -10.79 15.27
N ALA A 55 -0.73 -11.67 14.31
CA ALA A 55 -0.87 -13.11 14.52
C ALA A 55 0.30 -13.91 13.92
N SER A 56 0.90 -13.41 12.84
CA SER A 56 2.04 -14.04 12.16
C SER A 56 2.92 -12.97 11.50
N ALA A 57 4.19 -13.29 11.31
CA ALA A 57 5.13 -12.41 10.62
C ALA A 57 6.18 -13.24 9.88
N PHE A 58 6.59 -12.80 8.69
CA PHE A 58 7.54 -13.49 7.83
C PHE A 58 8.61 -12.51 7.34
N ASP A 59 9.87 -12.91 7.43
CA ASP A 59 11.01 -12.18 6.86
C ASP A 59 12.10 -13.19 6.46
N ILE A 60 13.18 -12.68 5.87
CA ILE A 60 14.34 -13.47 5.47
C ILE A 60 15.61 -13.02 6.19
N HIS A 61 15.63 -11.82 6.77
CA HIS A 61 16.83 -11.21 7.34
C HIS A 61 17.21 -11.88 8.67
N ALA A 62 18.47 -12.28 8.84
CA ALA A 62 19.02 -12.96 10.02
C ALA A 62 18.81 -12.17 11.32
N GLY A 63 18.93 -10.84 11.25
CA GLY A 63 18.64 -9.93 12.35
C GLY A 63 17.16 -9.78 12.73
N LYS A 64 16.22 -10.40 12.01
CA LYS A 64 14.77 -10.29 12.26
C LYS A 64 14.12 -11.63 12.56
N VAL A 65 14.45 -12.67 11.78
CA VAL A 65 13.93 -14.03 11.95
C VAL A 65 14.22 -14.54 13.38
N GLY A 66 13.22 -15.13 14.03
CA GLY A 66 13.29 -15.64 15.41
C GLY A 66 13.10 -14.58 16.52
N ARG A 67 13.06 -13.28 16.19
CA ARG A 67 12.76 -12.21 17.16
C ARG A 67 11.26 -11.98 17.29
N ASP A 68 10.85 -11.40 18.42
CA ASP A 68 9.48 -10.90 18.53
C ASP A 68 9.27 -9.78 17.51
N ILE A 69 8.09 -9.70 16.89
CA ILE A 69 7.78 -8.67 15.90
C ILE A 69 7.97 -7.25 16.46
N SER A 70 7.72 -7.02 17.75
CA SER A 70 7.93 -5.72 18.42
C SER A 70 9.40 -5.28 18.46
N GLU A 71 10.32 -6.24 18.40
CA GLU A 71 11.77 -6.01 18.36
C GLU A 71 12.28 -6.00 16.91
N ALA A 72 11.80 -6.93 16.08
CA ALA A 72 12.22 -7.09 14.69
C ALA A 72 11.93 -5.85 13.84
N VAL A 73 10.81 -5.17 14.09
CA VAL A 73 10.47 -3.92 13.39
C VAL A 73 11.41 -2.76 13.69
N LEU A 74 12.15 -2.82 14.79
CA LEU A 74 13.16 -1.83 15.17
C LEU A 74 14.59 -2.26 14.79
N ALA A 75 14.76 -3.50 14.31
CA ALA A 75 16.05 -4.03 13.92
C ALA A 75 16.50 -3.44 12.57
N LYS A 76 17.79 -3.13 12.46
CA LYS A 76 18.42 -2.75 11.19
C LYS A 76 18.15 -3.82 10.11
N PRO A 77 18.03 -3.44 8.83
CA PRO A 77 18.28 -2.10 8.26
C PRO A 77 17.09 -1.12 8.38
N ASN A 78 16.04 -1.44 9.14
CA ASN A 78 14.94 -0.49 9.34
C ASN A 78 15.46 0.81 9.97
N ASN A 79 14.99 1.94 9.45
CA ASN A 79 15.45 3.27 9.78
C ASN A 79 14.33 4.34 9.74
N THR A 80 13.07 3.92 9.82
CA THR A 80 11.93 4.82 10.04
C THR A 80 12.00 5.49 11.42
N ILE A 81 11.35 6.64 11.54
CA ILE A 81 11.13 7.32 12.81
C ILE A 81 10.43 6.38 13.80
N VAL A 82 10.90 6.42 15.05
CA VAL A 82 10.26 5.71 16.17
C VAL A 82 9.38 6.70 16.91
N PHE A 83 8.08 6.68 16.61
CA PHE A 83 7.07 7.57 17.22
C PHE A 83 6.28 6.91 18.35
N ALA A 84 6.35 5.59 18.46
CA ALA A 84 5.82 4.83 19.59
C ALA A 84 6.65 3.56 19.81
N LYS A 85 6.71 3.08 21.05
CA LYS A 85 7.31 1.78 21.35
C LYS A 85 6.29 0.66 21.07
N PRO A 86 6.58 -0.28 20.17
CA PRO A 86 5.72 -1.46 19.98
C PRO A 86 5.51 -2.24 21.27
N LYS A 87 4.25 -2.60 21.59
CA LYS A 87 3.95 -3.57 22.63
C LYS A 87 4.41 -4.97 22.18
N ALA A 88 4.92 -5.77 23.11
CA ALA A 88 5.30 -7.15 22.82
C ALA A 88 4.07 -7.95 22.36
N ALA A 89 4.18 -8.64 21.22
CA ALA A 89 3.06 -9.39 20.65
C ALA A 89 3.14 -10.89 20.98
N GLY A 90 4.30 -11.39 21.40
CA GLY A 90 4.55 -12.83 21.54
C GLY A 90 4.65 -13.55 20.18
N VAL A 91 4.75 -12.81 19.08
CA VAL A 91 4.78 -13.34 17.72
C VAL A 91 6.19 -13.29 17.18
N LYS A 92 6.76 -14.47 16.95
CA LYS A 92 8.09 -14.61 16.35
C LYS A 92 8.02 -14.40 14.84
N VAL A 93 9.00 -13.67 14.30
CA VAL A 93 9.19 -13.57 12.85
C VAL A 93 9.69 -14.91 12.31
N LEU A 94 8.93 -15.52 11.43
CA LEU A 94 9.23 -16.80 10.80
C LEU A 94 10.07 -16.60 9.54
N ARG A 95 10.87 -17.61 9.20
CA ARG A 95 11.64 -17.63 7.96
C ARG A 95 10.73 -17.98 6.79
N GLY A 96 10.33 -16.99 6.02
CA GLY A 96 9.63 -17.21 4.75
C GLY A 96 10.59 -17.54 3.61
N PRO A 97 10.11 -18.00 2.44
CA PRO A 97 10.98 -18.20 1.27
C PRO A 97 11.44 -16.86 0.68
N THR A 98 12.68 -16.84 0.19
CA THR A 98 13.31 -15.61 -0.35
C THR A 98 12.84 -15.27 -1.76
N LEU A 99 12.85 -16.25 -2.68
CA LEU A 99 12.47 -16.09 -4.07
C LEU A 99 13.19 -14.88 -4.72
N ASP A 100 12.47 -14.00 -5.40
CA ASP A 100 12.99 -12.77 -6.02
C ASP A 100 12.93 -11.53 -5.11
N GLY A 101 12.76 -11.75 -3.80
CA GLY A 101 12.60 -10.72 -2.77
C GLY A 101 13.83 -9.83 -2.52
N ILE A 102 15.03 -10.25 -2.95
CA ILE A 102 16.26 -9.48 -2.79
C ILE A 102 16.68 -8.86 -4.15
N GLY A 103 16.80 -7.53 -4.18
CA GLY A 103 17.36 -6.79 -5.30
C GLY A 103 18.89 -6.83 -5.35
N GLN A 104 19.47 -6.59 -6.53
CA GLN A 104 20.92 -6.62 -6.73
C GLN A 104 21.62 -5.64 -5.78
N TYR A 105 21.04 -4.45 -5.61
CA TYR A 105 21.58 -3.39 -4.74
C TYR A 105 21.33 -3.64 -3.24
N MET A 106 20.47 -4.60 -2.87
CA MET A 106 20.21 -4.98 -1.48
C MET A 106 20.96 -6.24 -1.06
N ALA A 107 21.43 -7.06 -2.00
CA ALA A 107 22.09 -8.33 -1.70
C ALA A 107 23.32 -8.20 -0.80
N GLY A 108 24.04 -7.08 -0.86
CA GLY A 108 25.19 -6.81 0.01
C GLY A 108 24.83 -6.27 1.40
N ASP A 109 23.58 -5.84 1.62
CA ASP A 109 23.12 -5.23 2.88
C ASP A 109 22.25 -6.19 3.72
N ILE A 110 21.78 -7.29 3.12
CA ILE A 110 20.85 -8.23 3.72
C ILE A 110 21.56 -9.55 3.95
N GLU A 111 21.77 -9.89 5.22
CA GLU A 111 22.18 -11.24 5.61
C GLU A 111 20.93 -12.11 5.77
N GLU A 112 20.81 -13.17 4.97
CA GLU A 112 19.70 -14.12 5.09
C GLU A 112 19.85 -15.00 6.33
N ALA A 113 18.72 -15.33 6.98
CA ALA A 113 18.69 -16.23 8.11
C ALA A 113 18.89 -17.70 7.67
N ASP A 114 19.75 -18.42 8.39
CA ASP A 114 20.03 -19.86 8.21
C ASP A 114 18.90 -20.78 8.68
N ALA A 115 17.86 -20.22 9.34
CA ALA A 115 16.71 -20.99 9.77
C ALA A 115 16.01 -21.68 8.56
N PRO A 116 15.39 -22.85 8.75
CA PRO A 116 14.62 -23.48 7.69
C PRO A 116 13.39 -22.64 7.31
N GLN A 117 13.06 -22.61 6.03
CA GLN A 117 11.83 -21.97 5.55
C GLN A 117 10.60 -22.71 6.09
N VAL A 118 9.61 -21.96 6.55
CA VAL A 118 8.37 -22.53 7.08
C VAL A 118 7.37 -22.82 5.96
N ASP A 119 6.42 -23.73 6.23
CA ASP A 119 5.18 -23.82 5.47
C ASP A 119 4.31 -22.60 5.82
N VAL A 120 4.20 -21.67 4.88
CA VAL A 120 3.54 -20.38 5.11
C VAL A 120 2.03 -20.58 5.27
N ALA A 121 1.39 -21.36 4.40
CA ALA A 121 -0.05 -21.63 4.51
C ALA A 121 -0.39 -22.32 5.85
N GLN A 122 0.44 -23.26 6.30
CA GLN A 122 0.26 -23.89 7.61
C GLN A 122 0.43 -22.88 8.75
N ALA A 123 1.47 -22.05 8.73
CA ALA A 123 1.68 -21.03 9.75
C ALA A 123 0.53 -20.01 9.84
N LEU A 124 -0.06 -19.63 8.70
CA LEU A 124 -1.25 -18.77 8.63
C LEU A 124 -2.48 -19.45 9.25
N ARG A 125 -2.69 -20.75 8.97
CA ARG A 125 -3.78 -21.53 9.57
C ARG A 125 -3.61 -21.69 11.09
N ASP A 126 -2.40 -22.01 11.55
CA ASP A 126 -2.10 -22.23 12.97
C ASP A 126 -2.28 -20.95 13.80
N SER A 127 -1.87 -19.81 13.25
CA SER A 127 -2.07 -18.49 13.86
C SER A 127 -3.50 -17.96 13.71
N LYS A 128 -4.31 -18.60 12.85
CA LYS A 128 -5.65 -18.16 12.45
C LYS A 128 -5.62 -16.72 11.94
N THR A 129 -4.68 -16.42 11.04
CA THR A 129 -4.59 -15.10 10.40
C THR A 129 -5.87 -14.84 9.59
N ASP A 130 -6.46 -13.66 9.78
CA ASP A 130 -7.59 -13.21 8.97
C ASP A 130 -7.09 -12.51 7.69
N VAL A 131 -6.12 -11.62 7.84
CA VAL A 131 -5.63 -10.75 6.75
C VAL A 131 -4.10 -10.83 6.66
N LEU A 132 -3.56 -11.16 5.50
CA LEU A 132 -2.13 -11.12 5.22
C LEU A 132 -1.77 -9.82 4.47
N VAL A 133 -0.84 -9.05 5.02
CA VAL A 133 -0.32 -7.81 4.42
C VAL A 133 1.05 -8.07 3.81
N SER A 134 1.20 -7.73 2.52
CA SER A 134 2.49 -7.83 1.81
C SER A 134 3.20 -6.49 1.75
N TYR A 135 4.37 -6.39 2.41
CA TYR A 135 5.32 -5.28 2.36
C TYR A 135 6.66 -5.70 1.75
N LEU A 136 6.62 -6.64 0.80
CA LEU A 136 7.83 -7.10 0.11
C LEU A 136 8.51 -5.95 -0.67
N PRO A 137 9.81 -6.09 -1.01
CA PRO A 137 10.50 -5.10 -1.82
C PRO A 137 9.90 -4.98 -3.23
N VAL A 138 10.05 -3.81 -3.86
CA VAL A 138 9.65 -3.60 -5.25
C VAL A 138 10.39 -4.56 -6.20
N GLY A 139 9.66 -5.14 -7.14
CA GLY A 139 10.19 -6.10 -8.11
C GLY A 139 10.13 -7.57 -7.64
N SER A 140 9.57 -7.84 -6.45
CA SER A 140 9.40 -9.20 -5.92
C SER A 140 8.13 -9.87 -6.48
N GLN A 141 8.09 -10.13 -7.79
CA GLN A 141 6.93 -10.71 -8.47
C GLN A 141 6.64 -12.13 -7.96
N ALA A 142 7.61 -13.03 -8.07
CA ALA A 142 7.45 -14.43 -7.71
C ALA A 142 7.17 -14.60 -6.21
N ALA A 143 7.82 -13.80 -5.36
CA ALA A 143 7.53 -13.78 -3.93
C ALA A 143 6.11 -13.31 -3.63
N THR A 144 5.63 -12.24 -4.27
CA THR A 144 4.27 -11.73 -4.02
C THR A 144 3.20 -12.71 -4.49
N GLU A 145 3.37 -13.29 -5.67
CA GLU A 145 2.50 -14.35 -6.18
C GLU A 145 2.50 -15.58 -5.27
N PHE A 146 3.67 -15.97 -4.76
CA PHE A 146 3.77 -17.06 -3.78
C PHE A 146 2.95 -16.74 -2.52
N TYR A 147 3.14 -15.58 -1.89
CA TYR A 147 2.39 -15.25 -0.67
C TYR A 147 0.89 -15.03 -0.91
N ALA A 148 0.50 -14.51 -2.08
CA ALA A 148 -0.89 -14.44 -2.50
C ALA A 148 -1.51 -15.86 -2.60
N GLU A 149 -0.77 -16.83 -3.13
CA GLU A 149 -1.20 -18.23 -3.17
C GLU A 149 -1.33 -18.85 -1.77
N GLN A 150 -0.35 -18.60 -0.90
CA GLN A 150 -0.39 -19.10 0.47
C GLN A 150 -1.55 -18.50 1.28
N ALA A 151 -1.90 -17.23 1.04
CA ALA A 151 -3.10 -16.61 1.61
C ALA A 151 -4.39 -17.29 1.10
N LEU A 152 -4.50 -17.56 -0.21
CA LEU A 152 -5.63 -18.29 -0.79
C LEU A 152 -5.78 -19.71 -0.23
N GLU A 153 -4.66 -20.40 0.00
CA GLU A 153 -4.65 -21.74 0.57
C GLU A 153 -5.04 -21.76 2.06
N ALA A 154 -4.65 -20.73 2.81
CA ALA A 154 -4.99 -20.58 4.22
C ALA A 154 -6.39 -19.99 4.45
N GLY A 155 -7.04 -19.44 3.41
CA GLY A 155 -8.33 -18.75 3.53
C GLY A 155 -8.21 -17.34 4.12
N CYS A 156 -7.05 -16.69 3.98
CA CYS A 156 -6.82 -15.33 4.45
C CYS A 156 -7.17 -14.31 3.36
N ALA A 157 -7.73 -13.18 3.75
CA ALA A 157 -7.76 -12.01 2.88
C ALA A 157 -6.33 -11.50 2.62
N PHE A 158 -6.12 -10.81 1.50
CA PHE A 158 -4.80 -10.29 1.12
C PHE A 158 -4.82 -8.77 0.91
N VAL A 159 -3.84 -8.07 1.47
CA VAL A 159 -3.60 -6.65 1.21
C VAL A 159 -2.23 -6.49 0.58
N ASN A 160 -2.22 -6.12 -0.70
CA ASN A 160 -1.00 -5.99 -1.49
C ASN A 160 -0.51 -4.54 -1.52
N CYS A 161 0.54 -4.23 -0.75
CA CYS A 161 1.06 -2.86 -0.65
C CYS A 161 2.08 -2.51 -1.73
N ILE A 162 2.44 -3.43 -2.64
CA ILE A 162 3.56 -3.27 -3.56
C ILE A 162 3.08 -3.26 -5.02
N PRO A 163 3.86 -2.76 -6.00
CA PRO A 163 3.45 -2.62 -7.40
C PRO A 163 3.58 -3.93 -8.20
N VAL A 164 3.07 -5.02 -7.65
CA VAL A 164 2.89 -6.30 -8.35
C VAL A 164 1.40 -6.47 -8.58
N PHE A 165 0.98 -6.76 -9.81
CA PHE A 165 -0.43 -6.85 -10.15
C PHE A 165 -1.02 -8.18 -9.65
N ILE A 166 -1.87 -8.11 -8.64
CA ILE A 166 -2.62 -9.25 -8.09
C ILE A 166 -4.10 -8.91 -8.07
N ALA A 167 -4.52 -7.86 -7.35
CA ALA A 167 -5.92 -7.46 -7.35
C ALA A 167 -6.36 -6.95 -8.74
N SER A 168 -5.46 -6.25 -9.43
CA SER A 168 -5.69 -5.66 -10.76
C SER A 168 -5.47 -6.64 -11.92
N ASP A 169 -4.93 -7.84 -11.67
CA ASP A 169 -4.86 -8.91 -12.67
C ASP A 169 -6.17 -9.72 -12.65
N PRO A 170 -6.94 -9.77 -13.76
CA PRO A 170 -8.20 -10.52 -13.83
C PRO A 170 -8.09 -12.00 -13.47
N ASN A 171 -6.94 -12.64 -13.73
CA ASN A 171 -6.73 -14.05 -13.39
C ASN A 171 -6.61 -14.25 -11.87
N TRP A 172 -5.84 -13.39 -11.20
CA TRP A 172 -5.72 -13.41 -9.75
C TRP A 172 -7.03 -13.00 -9.07
N ALA A 173 -7.67 -11.93 -9.52
CA ALA A 173 -8.98 -11.50 -9.03
C ALA A 173 -9.99 -12.66 -9.02
N LYS A 174 -10.09 -13.40 -10.13
CA LYS A 174 -10.96 -14.58 -10.25
C LYS A 174 -10.63 -15.70 -9.26
N ARG A 175 -9.35 -15.89 -8.92
CA ARG A 175 -8.94 -16.91 -7.92
C ARG A 175 -9.40 -16.52 -6.51
N PHE A 176 -9.29 -15.25 -6.15
CA PHE A 176 -9.81 -14.73 -4.87
C PHE A 176 -11.35 -14.86 -4.80
N GLU A 177 -12.06 -14.58 -5.89
CA GLU A 177 -13.51 -14.84 -5.99
C GLU A 177 -13.85 -16.32 -5.78
N GLN A 178 -13.16 -17.22 -6.50
CA GLN A 178 -13.42 -18.66 -6.43
C GLN A 178 -13.11 -19.27 -5.07
N ARG A 179 -12.12 -18.72 -4.35
CA ARG A 179 -11.76 -19.16 -2.99
C ARG A 179 -12.59 -18.49 -1.89
N GLY A 180 -13.48 -17.56 -2.25
CA GLY A 180 -14.37 -16.92 -1.29
C GLY A 180 -13.66 -15.96 -0.32
N VAL A 181 -12.51 -15.38 -0.73
CA VAL A 181 -11.71 -14.48 0.12
C VAL A 181 -11.49 -13.13 -0.57
N PRO A 182 -11.51 -12.01 0.15
CA PRO A 182 -11.33 -10.69 -0.42
C PRO A 182 -9.85 -10.33 -0.60
N ILE A 183 -9.59 -9.44 -1.55
CA ILE A 183 -8.29 -8.80 -1.77
C ILE A 183 -8.43 -7.28 -1.90
N ILE A 184 -7.45 -6.55 -1.38
CA ILE A 184 -7.25 -5.11 -1.62
C ILE A 184 -5.87 -4.92 -2.23
N GLY A 185 -5.80 -4.27 -3.39
CA GLY A 185 -4.55 -4.03 -4.11
C GLY A 185 -4.78 -3.16 -5.37
N ASP A 186 -3.75 -2.70 -6.07
CA ASP A 186 -2.32 -2.93 -5.81
C ASP A 186 -1.53 -1.60 -5.65
N ASP A 187 -0.38 -1.66 -4.96
CA ASP A 187 0.51 -0.53 -4.64
C ASP A 187 -0.14 0.53 -3.71
N ILE A 188 0.14 0.46 -2.41
CA ILE A 188 -0.52 1.32 -1.40
C ILE A 188 -0.26 2.81 -1.66
N LYS A 189 -1.30 3.65 -1.49
CA LYS A 189 -1.17 5.11 -1.46
C LYS A 189 -0.50 5.58 -0.16
N SER A 190 -0.08 6.83 -0.18
CA SER A 190 0.31 7.59 1.01
C SER A 190 -0.78 8.61 1.32
N GLN A 191 -0.92 9.07 2.56
CA GLN A 191 -1.90 10.08 2.96
C GLN A 191 -1.70 11.35 2.14
N VAL A 192 -0.47 11.88 2.16
CA VAL A 192 -0.05 12.99 1.29
C VAL A 192 1.29 12.64 0.65
N GLY A 193 1.22 12.07 -0.54
CA GLY A 193 2.40 11.76 -1.36
C GLY A 193 2.65 12.80 -2.46
N ALA A 194 3.83 12.74 -3.07
CA ALA A 194 4.18 13.60 -4.19
C ALA A 194 3.22 13.44 -5.39
N THR A 195 2.76 12.21 -5.66
CA THR A 195 1.85 11.93 -6.79
C THR A 195 0.48 12.57 -6.61
N ILE A 196 -0.14 12.51 -5.41
CA ILE A 196 -1.44 13.15 -5.18
C ILE A 196 -1.32 14.67 -5.19
N LEU A 197 -0.24 15.23 -4.60
CA LEU A 197 0.01 16.68 -4.63
C LEU A 197 0.18 17.19 -6.08
N HIS A 198 0.99 16.49 -6.88
CA HIS A 198 1.19 16.83 -8.28
C HIS A 198 -0.13 16.72 -9.07
N ARG A 199 -0.88 15.63 -8.88
CA ARG A 199 -2.18 15.42 -9.52
C ARG A 199 -3.18 16.55 -9.21
N MET A 200 -3.25 16.98 -7.94
CA MET A 200 -4.14 18.07 -7.53
C MET A 200 -3.79 19.39 -8.21
N VAL A 201 -2.50 19.72 -8.34
CA VAL A 201 -2.06 20.95 -9.03
C VAL A 201 -2.33 20.86 -10.53
N ALA A 202 -2.05 19.72 -11.18
CA ALA A 202 -2.38 19.52 -12.58
C ALA A 202 -3.89 19.63 -12.86
N ASN A 203 -4.73 19.05 -11.98
CA ASN A 203 -6.19 19.19 -12.04
C ASN A 203 -6.65 20.63 -11.87
N LEU A 204 -6.06 21.37 -10.93
CA LEU A 204 -6.38 22.78 -10.73
C LEU A 204 -6.05 23.61 -11.97
N PHE A 205 -4.92 23.36 -12.64
CA PHE A 205 -4.58 24.04 -13.89
C PHE A 205 -5.65 23.79 -14.95
N ARG A 206 -6.01 22.52 -15.17
CA ARG A 206 -7.06 22.11 -16.11
C ARG A 206 -8.40 22.80 -15.79
N GLU A 207 -8.88 22.70 -14.56
CA GLU A 207 -10.18 23.24 -14.12
C GLU A 207 -10.29 24.76 -14.23
N ARG A 208 -9.14 25.46 -14.22
CA ARG A 208 -9.07 26.92 -14.37
C ARG A 208 -8.72 27.37 -15.78
N GLY A 209 -8.69 26.46 -16.76
CA GLY A 209 -8.37 26.76 -18.16
C GLY A 209 -6.91 27.11 -18.41
N VAL A 210 -6.01 26.69 -17.52
CA VAL A 210 -4.55 26.81 -17.69
C VAL A 210 -4.04 25.56 -18.39
N ARG A 211 -3.42 25.74 -19.55
CA ARG A 211 -2.77 24.63 -20.25
C ARG A 211 -1.48 24.28 -19.53
N VAL A 212 -1.29 23.03 -19.14
CA VAL A 212 0.03 22.54 -18.69
C VAL A 212 0.92 22.41 -19.92
N ASP A 213 2.13 22.97 -19.85
CA ASP A 213 3.12 22.90 -20.92
C ASP A 213 4.22 21.86 -20.59
N ARG A 214 4.74 21.88 -19.36
CA ARG A 214 5.84 21.01 -18.91
C ARG A 214 5.71 20.68 -17.44
N THR A 215 6.20 19.52 -17.04
CA THR A 215 6.29 19.17 -15.63
C THR A 215 7.37 18.16 -15.29
N TYR A 216 7.92 18.29 -14.07
CA TYR A 216 8.69 17.23 -13.46
C TYR A 216 8.25 16.95 -12.02
N GLN A 217 8.53 15.73 -11.57
CA GLN A 217 8.48 15.29 -10.19
C GLN A 217 9.71 14.43 -9.88
N LEU A 218 10.66 15.02 -9.16
CA LEU A 218 11.89 14.36 -8.72
C LEU A 218 11.70 13.86 -7.29
N ASN A 219 11.95 12.57 -7.04
CA ASN A 219 11.77 11.96 -5.70
C ASN A 219 13.07 11.32 -5.24
N PHE A 220 13.52 11.57 -4.02
CA PHE A 220 14.69 10.92 -3.43
C PHE A 220 14.49 10.64 -1.94
N GLY A 221 15.20 9.64 -1.43
CA GLY A 221 15.08 9.15 -0.05
C GLY A 221 16.27 8.28 0.36
N GLY A 222 16.30 7.83 1.61
CA GLY A 222 17.46 7.14 2.20
C GLY A 222 17.16 5.74 2.76
N ASN A 223 16.01 5.14 2.43
CA ASN A 223 15.64 3.79 2.90
C ASN A 223 15.98 2.72 1.86
N SER A 224 15.80 1.46 2.25
CA SER A 224 16.06 0.30 1.38
C SER A 224 15.16 0.27 0.14
N ASP A 225 13.94 0.81 0.19
CA ASP A 225 13.06 0.92 -0.98
C ASP A 225 13.69 1.85 -2.04
N PHE A 226 14.16 3.04 -1.65
CA PHE A 226 14.87 3.95 -2.56
C PHE A 226 16.17 3.36 -3.10
N LYS A 227 16.93 2.63 -2.28
CA LYS A 227 18.15 1.93 -2.73
C LYS A 227 17.82 0.85 -3.77
N ASN A 228 16.77 0.05 -3.52
CA ASN A 228 16.27 -0.96 -4.45
C ASN A 228 15.76 -0.32 -5.76
N MET A 229 15.19 0.87 -5.68
CA MET A 229 14.73 1.65 -6.84
C MET A 229 15.87 2.23 -7.69
N LEU A 230 17.14 2.19 -7.29
CA LEU A 230 18.24 2.54 -8.19
C LEU A 230 18.39 1.54 -9.35
N GLU A 231 17.88 0.31 -9.16
CA GLU A 231 17.83 -0.74 -10.17
C GLU A 231 16.78 -0.39 -11.25
N ARG A 232 17.20 0.33 -12.29
CA ARG A 232 16.30 0.83 -13.35
C ARG A 232 15.48 -0.28 -14.03
N GLU A 233 16.00 -1.50 -14.11
CA GLU A 233 15.30 -2.66 -14.68
C GLU A 233 14.03 -3.02 -13.88
N ARG A 234 14.04 -2.87 -12.55
CA ARG A 234 12.88 -3.13 -11.68
C ARG A 234 11.84 -2.00 -11.69
N LEU A 235 12.13 -0.87 -12.35
CA LEU A 235 11.28 0.33 -12.34
C LEU A 235 10.30 0.45 -13.50
N HIS A 236 10.36 -0.42 -14.52
CA HIS A 236 9.58 -0.25 -15.74
C HIS A 236 8.07 -0.07 -15.44
N SER A 237 7.49 -0.96 -14.65
CA SER A 237 6.08 -0.91 -14.25
C SER A 237 5.75 0.33 -13.39
N LYS A 238 6.65 0.74 -12.50
CA LYS A 238 6.44 1.87 -11.57
C LYS A 238 6.58 3.24 -12.25
N LYS A 239 7.46 3.36 -13.25
CA LYS A 239 7.59 4.59 -14.05
C LYS A 239 6.32 4.81 -14.88
N ILE A 240 5.79 3.74 -15.47
CA ILE A 240 4.52 3.77 -16.21
C ILE A 240 3.38 4.20 -15.30
N SER A 241 3.20 3.54 -14.15
CA SER A 241 2.09 3.83 -13.24
C SER A 241 2.12 5.27 -12.71
N LYS A 242 3.30 5.80 -12.35
CA LYS A 242 3.44 7.18 -11.87
C LYS A 242 3.21 8.23 -12.95
N THR A 243 3.69 7.98 -14.17
CA THR A 243 3.48 8.89 -15.30
C THR A 243 2.00 8.93 -15.66
N GLN A 244 1.36 7.77 -15.80
CA GLN A 244 -0.08 7.66 -16.06
C GLN A 244 -0.95 8.29 -14.97
N ALA A 245 -0.54 8.19 -13.69
CA ALA A 245 -1.26 8.79 -12.58
C ALA A 245 -1.36 10.32 -12.65
N VAL A 246 -0.48 10.99 -13.40
CA VAL A 246 -0.48 12.45 -13.64
C VAL A 246 -1.07 12.76 -15.02
N THR A 247 -0.62 12.07 -16.08
CA THR A 247 -1.05 12.37 -17.45
C THR A 247 -2.51 11.99 -17.72
N SER A 248 -3.08 11.01 -17.00
CA SER A 248 -4.52 10.65 -17.08
C SER A 248 -5.45 11.80 -16.69
N GLN A 249 -4.93 12.83 -16.03
CA GLN A 249 -5.70 14.00 -15.64
C GLN A 249 -5.72 15.11 -16.70
N LEU A 250 -4.89 15.03 -17.74
CA LEU A 250 -4.77 16.10 -18.73
C LEU A 250 -5.71 15.83 -19.91
N ASP A 251 -6.47 16.84 -20.32
CA ASP A 251 -7.38 16.73 -21.49
C ASP A 251 -6.60 16.55 -22.80
N VAL A 252 -5.41 17.17 -22.86
CA VAL A 252 -4.47 17.06 -23.98
C VAL A 252 -3.22 16.35 -23.47
N PRO A 253 -2.83 15.21 -24.08
CA PRO A 253 -1.59 14.55 -23.75
C PRO A 253 -0.39 15.48 -23.96
N LEU A 254 0.51 15.52 -22.99
CA LEU A 254 1.80 16.19 -23.13
C LEU A 254 2.74 15.36 -24.00
N ASP A 255 3.70 16.03 -24.63
CA ASP A 255 4.84 15.34 -25.24
C ASP A 255 5.57 14.52 -24.15
N PRO A 256 5.97 13.26 -24.41
CA PRO A 256 6.74 12.46 -23.46
C PRO A 256 8.01 13.16 -22.93
N ASP A 257 8.64 14.02 -23.74
CA ASP A 257 9.85 14.75 -23.35
C ASP A 257 9.54 15.96 -22.43
N ASP A 258 8.28 16.38 -22.35
CA ASP A 258 7.80 17.46 -21.47
C ASP A 258 7.35 16.96 -20.08
N VAL A 259 7.42 15.64 -19.82
CA VAL A 259 7.00 15.01 -18.56
C VAL A 259 8.11 14.12 -17.98
N HIS A 260 8.57 14.47 -16.77
CA HIS A 260 9.55 13.65 -16.06
C HIS A 260 9.08 13.27 -14.65
N VAL A 261 8.69 12.00 -14.44
CA VAL A 261 8.26 11.50 -13.11
C VAL A 261 9.01 10.23 -12.76
N GLY A 262 9.70 10.22 -11.62
CA GLY A 262 10.42 9.01 -11.19
C GLY A 262 11.19 9.16 -9.88
N PRO A 263 11.73 8.05 -9.36
CA PRO A 263 12.84 8.11 -8.41
C PRO A 263 14.05 8.78 -9.08
N SER A 264 14.71 9.68 -8.36
CA SER A 264 15.80 10.49 -8.86
C SER A 264 17.13 10.06 -8.24
N ASP A 265 17.17 9.82 -6.94
CA ASP A 265 18.43 9.48 -6.25
C ASP A 265 18.21 8.81 -4.88
N PHE A 266 19.31 8.30 -4.31
CA PHE A 266 19.41 7.76 -2.95
C PHE A 266 20.33 8.64 -2.09
N VAL A 267 19.78 9.18 -0.99
CA VAL A 267 20.50 10.06 -0.08
C VAL A 267 20.50 9.44 1.32
N PRO A 268 21.59 8.75 1.75
CA PRO A 268 21.58 7.87 2.92
C PRO A 268 21.09 8.52 4.22
N TRP A 269 21.48 9.77 4.47
CA TRP A 269 21.16 10.47 5.72
C TRP A 269 19.67 10.88 5.83
N LEU A 270 18.91 10.81 4.73
CA LEU A 270 17.45 11.01 4.79
C LEU A 270 16.75 9.88 5.55
N THR A 271 17.38 8.71 5.67
CA THR A 271 16.76 7.50 6.24
C THR A 271 15.40 7.24 5.58
N ASP A 272 14.32 7.04 6.33
CA ASP A 272 12.98 6.84 5.77
C ASP A 272 12.28 8.13 5.33
N ARG A 273 12.94 9.29 5.42
CA ARG A 273 12.41 10.51 4.81
C ARG A 273 12.50 10.44 3.30
N LYS A 274 11.48 11.01 2.68
CA LYS A 274 11.36 11.18 1.24
C LYS A 274 11.10 12.63 0.94
N TRP A 275 11.90 13.17 0.04
CA TRP A 275 11.74 14.51 -0.49
C TRP A 275 11.27 14.43 -1.94
N ALA A 276 10.36 15.33 -2.30
CA ALA A 276 9.94 15.50 -3.68
C ALA A 276 10.00 16.96 -4.10
N HIS A 277 10.59 17.22 -5.25
CA HIS A 277 10.53 18.50 -5.95
C HIS A 277 9.60 18.36 -7.13
N ILE A 278 8.56 19.19 -7.18
CA ILE A 278 7.55 19.18 -8.23
C ILE A 278 7.55 20.55 -8.89
N ARG A 279 7.57 20.56 -10.22
CA ARG A 279 7.42 21.76 -11.03
C ARG A 279 6.34 21.56 -12.07
N VAL A 280 5.43 22.52 -12.18
CA VAL A 280 4.39 22.56 -13.22
C VAL A 280 4.46 23.92 -13.89
N GLU A 281 4.69 23.90 -15.19
CA GLU A 281 4.70 25.08 -16.06
C GLU A 281 3.43 25.06 -16.90
N GLY A 282 2.80 26.21 -17.06
CA GLY A 282 1.61 26.34 -17.89
C GLY A 282 1.46 27.71 -18.52
N THR A 283 0.51 27.77 -19.45
CA THR A 283 0.17 28.97 -20.21
C THR A 283 -1.25 29.41 -19.85
N THR A 284 -1.39 30.68 -19.49
CA THR A 284 -2.65 31.30 -19.05
C THR A 284 -3.25 32.23 -20.11
N PHE A 285 -4.26 32.99 -19.73
CA PHE A 285 -4.91 33.99 -20.57
C PHE A 285 -3.89 34.94 -21.23
N GLY A 286 -4.06 35.16 -22.54
CA GLY A 286 -3.14 36.00 -23.33
C GLY A 286 -1.78 35.34 -23.64
N GLY A 287 -1.62 34.03 -23.41
CA GLY A 287 -0.36 33.34 -23.66
C GLY A 287 0.70 33.61 -22.59
N VAL A 288 0.30 34.09 -21.41
CA VAL A 288 1.22 34.48 -20.34
C VAL A 288 1.65 33.24 -19.53
N PRO A 289 2.95 33.05 -19.27
CA PRO A 289 3.44 31.90 -18.50
C PRO A 289 3.03 31.97 -17.03
N LEU A 290 2.70 30.81 -16.46
CA LEU A 290 2.45 30.58 -15.05
C LEU A 290 3.27 29.38 -14.59
N ASN A 291 3.96 29.51 -13.46
CA ASN A 291 4.81 28.45 -12.93
C ASN A 291 4.47 28.18 -11.48
N VAL A 292 4.45 26.90 -11.11
CA VAL A 292 4.37 26.44 -9.71
C VAL A 292 5.55 25.53 -9.44
N GLU A 293 6.25 25.78 -8.34
CA GLU A 293 7.32 24.93 -7.84
C GLU A 293 7.07 24.62 -6.37
N MET A 294 7.19 23.34 -6.01
CA MET A 294 6.85 22.85 -4.68
C MET A 294 7.91 21.88 -4.18
N LYS A 295 8.16 21.91 -2.88
CA LYS A 295 8.93 20.90 -2.15
C LYS A 295 8.01 20.20 -1.15
N LEU A 296 8.01 18.88 -1.17
CA LEU A 296 7.32 18.05 -0.19
C LEU A 296 8.36 17.25 0.61
N GLU A 297 8.28 17.31 1.94
CA GLU A 297 9.07 16.47 2.84
C GLU A 297 8.14 15.61 3.69
N VAL A 298 8.34 14.29 3.66
CA VAL A 298 7.54 13.34 4.42
C VAL A 298 8.43 12.23 4.98
N TRP A 299 7.95 11.54 6.01
CA TRP A 299 8.42 10.21 6.36
C TRP A 299 7.63 9.19 5.54
N ASP A 300 8.28 8.42 4.67
CA ASP A 300 7.60 7.64 3.63
C ASP A 300 6.74 6.50 4.22
N SER A 301 7.28 5.76 5.19
CA SER A 301 6.60 4.59 5.76
C SER A 301 5.40 4.97 6.65
N PRO A 302 5.51 5.92 7.61
CA PRO A 302 4.36 6.37 8.40
C PRO A 302 3.24 6.97 7.54
N ASN A 303 3.59 7.60 6.41
CA ASN A 303 2.63 8.21 5.49
C ASN A 303 1.73 7.18 4.79
N SER A 304 2.03 5.88 4.84
CA SER A 304 1.14 4.81 4.36
C SER A 304 0.50 3.98 5.48
N ALA A 305 1.06 4.01 6.69
CA ALA A 305 0.62 3.15 7.79
C ALA A 305 -0.86 3.32 8.14
N GLY A 306 -1.34 4.57 8.25
CA GLY A 306 -2.76 4.85 8.52
C GLY A 306 -3.70 4.27 7.46
N ILE A 307 -3.30 4.33 6.18
CA ILE A 307 -4.07 3.75 5.07
C ILE A 307 -4.10 2.23 5.18
N VAL A 308 -2.99 1.58 5.54
CA VAL A 308 -2.99 0.12 5.70
C VAL A 308 -3.83 -0.33 6.89
N ILE A 309 -3.89 0.45 7.98
CA ILE A 309 -4.80 0.18 9.10
C ILE A 309 -6.27 0.16 8.60
N ASP A 310 -6.69 1.13 7.79
CA ASP A 310 -8.03 1.11 7.16
C ASP A 310 -8.19 -0.07 6.18
N ALA A 311 -7.18 -0.37 5.36
CA ALA A 311 -7.22 -1.47 4.40
C ALA A 311 -7.42 -2.84 5.07
N VAL A 312 -6.68 -3.16 6.14
CA VAL A 312 -6.86 -4.45 6.84
C VAL A 312 -8.24 -4.56 7.49
N ARG A 313 -8.78 -3.46 8.03
CA ARG A 313 -10.14 -3.42 8.59
C ARG A 313 -11.20 -3.61 7.51
N CYS A 314 -11.06 -2.97 6.35
CA CYS A 314 -11.93 -3.21 5.20
C CYS A 314 -11.84 -4.66 4.69
N ALA A 315 -10.65 -5.26 4.65
CA ALA A 315 -10.47 -6.65 4.24
C ALA A 315 -11.16 -7.61 5.22
N LYS A 316 -11.02 -7.37 6.53
CA LYS A 316 -11.72 -8.14 7.57
C LYS A 316 -13.24 -7.97 7.51
N LEU A 317 -13.71 -6.75 7.29
CA LEU A 317 -15.13 -6.46 7.11
C LEU A 317 -15.69 -7.18 5.86
N GLY A 318 -14.89 -7.27 4.79
CA GLY A 318 -15.21 -8.07 3.61
C GLY A 318 -15.35 -9.56 3.94
N LEU A 319 -14.42 -10.11 4.70
CA LEU A 319 -14.48 -11.51 5.18
C LEU A 319 -15.75 -11.77 6.00
N ASP A 320 -16.08 -10.90 6.95
CA ASP A 320 -17.26 -11.07 7.81
C ASP A 320 -18.57 -11.03 7.05
N ARG A 321 -18.59 -10.32 5.92
CA ARG A 321 -19.74 -10.20 5.03
C ARG A 321 -19.78 -11.29 3.95
N GLY A 322 -18.82 -12.22 3.94
CA GLY A 322 -18.71 -13.27 2.94
C GLY A 322 -18.43 -12.73 1.52
N LEU A 323 -17.79 -11.56 1.43
CA LEU A 323 -17.37 -10.98 0.16
C LEU A 323 -16.05 -11.61 -0.31
N SER A 324 -15.88 -11.69 -1.62
CA SER A 324 -14.74 -12.34 -2.26
C SER A 324 -14.24 -11.53 -3.46
N GLY A 325 -12.99 -11.75 -3.85
CA GLY A 325 -12.38 -11.00 -4.94
C GLY A 325 -11.98 -9.58 -4.54
N PRO A 326 -11.63 -8.74 -5.52
CA PRO A 326 -11.20 -7.37 -5.24
C PRO A 326 -12.31 -6.51 -4.63
N LEU A 327 -12.03 -5.87 -3.49
CA LEU A 327 -12.94 -4.88 -2.90
C LEU A 327 -12.77 -3.55 -3.64
N LEU A 328 -13.61 -3.30 -4.66
CA LEU A 328 -13.42 -2.19 -5.61
C LEU A 328 -13.35 -0.80 -4.95
N GLY A 329 -14.30 -0.47 -4.07
CA GLY A 329 -14.29 0.80 -3.32
C GLY A 329 -12.99 0.98 -2.54
N PRO A 330 -12.71 0.14 -1.52
CA PRO A 330 -11.47 0.19 -0.75
C PRO A 330 -10.19 0.18 -1.60
N SER A 331 -10.11 -0.65 -2.64
CA SER A 331 -8.93 -0.72 -3.51
C SER A 331 -8.72 0.60 -4.23
N SER A 332 -9.76 1.20 -4.80
CA SER A 332 -9.63 2.47 -5.53
C SER A 332 -9.22 3.65 -4.66
N TYR A 333 -9.61 3.64 -3.39
CA TYR A 333 -9.28 4.72 -2.47
C TYR A 333 -7.89 4.54 -1.85
N PHE A 334 -7.53 3.31 -1.47
CA PHE A 334 -6.29 3.02 -0.75
C PHE A 334 -5.09 2.69 -1.66
N MET A 335 -5.32 2.28 -2.91
CA MET A 335 -4.28 1.73 -3.80
C MET A 335 -4.09 2.60 -5.05
N LYS A 336 -2.87 2.64 -5.57
CA LYS A 336 -2.51 3.43 -6.77
C LYS A 336 -2.94 2.74 -8.06
N SER A 337 -2.94 1.41 -8.06
CA SER A 337 -3.30 0.57 -9.21
C SER A 337 -4.47 -0.35 -8.87
N PRO A 338 -5.66 0.21 -8.58
CA PRO A 338 -6.86 -0.60 -8.34
C PRO A 338 -7.31 -1.32 -9.62
N PRO A 339 -8.16 -2.37 -9.49
CA PRO A 339 -8.79 -3.02 -10.64
C PRO A 339 -9.63 -2.05 -11.49
N GLU A 340 -10.30 -1.09 -10.83
CA GLU A 340 -11.07 -0.02 -11.45
C GLU A 340 -10.62 1.34 -10.90
N GLN A 341 -10.34 2.29 -11.81
CA GLN A 341 -9.92 3.64 -11.46
C GLN A 341 -11.15 4.56 -11.32
N TYR A 342 -11.18 5.34 -10.24
CA TYR A 342 -12.18 6.38 -10.00
C TYR A 342 -11.46 7.69 -9.63
N THR A 343 -12.19 8.81 -9.65
CA THR A 343 -11.67 10.04 -9.02
C THR A 343 -11.48 9.82 -7.53
N ASP A 344 -10.55 10.52 -6.89
CA ASP A 344 -10.27 10.31 -5.45
C ASP A 344 -11.52 10.61 -4.58
N ASN A 345 -12.39 11.54 -4.99
CA ASN A 345 -13.67 11.81 -4.32
C ASN A 345 -14.67 10.64 -4.45
N GLU A 346 -14.83 10.11 -5.65
CA GLU A 346 -15.74 8.97 -5.89
C GLU A 346 -15.22 7.70 -5.19
N ALA A 347 -13.91 7.45 -5.24
CA ALA A 347 -13.27 6.35 -4.52
C ALA A 347 -13.52 6.43 -3.01
N ARG A 348 -13.45 7.64 -2.44
CA ARG A 348 -13.79 7.89 -1.04
C ARG A 348 -15.25 7.55 -0.76
N GLU A 349 -16.19 8.10 -1.51
CA GLU A 349 -17.63 7.85 -1.33
C GLU A 349 -17.98 6.36 -1.43
N ARG A 350 -17.40 5.64 -2.39
CA ARG A 350 -17.56 4.19 -2.53
C ARG A 350 -16.99 3.41 -1.34
N THR A 351 -15.89 3.89 -0.77
CA THR A 351 -15.27 3.29 0.42
C THR A 351 -16.11 3.54 1.65
N GLU A 352 -16.63 4.75 1.86
CA GLU A 352 -17.55 5.05 2.97
C GLU A 352 -18.83 4.22 2.88
N ALA A 353 -19.45 4.15 1.70
CA ALA A 353 -20.63 3.31 1.47
C ALA A 353 -20.36 1.82 1.73
N PHE A 354 -19.15 1.35 1.40
CA PHE A 354 -18.70 0.02 1.78
C PHE A 354 -18.61 -0.12 3.30
N ILE A 355 -17.96 0.81 4.01
CA ILE A 355 -17.80 0.76 5.47
C ILE A 355 -19.17 0.71 6.16
N GLU A 356 -20.09 1.59 5.77
CA GLU A 356 -21.45 1.70 6.34
C GLU A 356 -22.34 0.48 6.04
N GLY A 357 -21.98 -0.34 5.04
CA GLY A 357 -22.79 -1.49 4.63
C GLY A 357 -23.96 -1.13 3.71
N ALA A 358 -24.00 0.09 3.18
CA ALA A 358 -25.01 0.55 2.22
C ALA A 358 -24.81 -0.02 0.81
N GLY A 359 -23.67 -0.69 0.54
CA GLY A 359 -23.27 -1.24 -0.76
C GLY A 359 -23.37 -2.76 -0.90
N GLY A 360 -24.47 -3.39 -0.46
CA GLY A 360 -24.74 -4.80 -0.79
C GLY A 360 -24.70 -5.05 -2.32
N PRO A 361 -24.41 -6.28 -2.79
CA PRO A 361 -24.19 -6.55 -4.20
C PRO A 361 -25.40 -6.08 -5.01
N ALA A 362 -25.17 -5.25 -6.03
CA ALA A 362 -26.21 -4.93 -6.99
C ALA A 362 -26.80 -6.26 -7.51
N PRO A 363 -28.13 -6.43 -7.53
CA PRO A 363 -28.73 -7.66 -7.98
C PRO A 363 -28.24 -7.95 -9.39
N VAL A 364 -27.67 -9.15 -9.59
CA VAL A 364 -27.31 -9.68 -10.90
C VAL A 364 -28.50 -9.43 -11.82
N ARG A 365 -28.38 -8.48 -12.76
CA ARG A 365 -29.44 -8.25 -13.75
C ARG A 365 -29.62 -9.56 -14.47
N ALA A 366 -30.77 -10.21 -14.23
CA ALA A 366 -31.18 -11.38 -14.96
C ALA A 366 -31.02 -11.08 -16.44
N LYS A 367 -30.23 -11.92 -17.14
CA LYS A 367 -30.12 -11.86 -18.60
C LYS A 367 -31.54 -11.87 -19.15
N VAL A 368 -31.96 -10.75 -19.74
CA VAL A 368 -33.18 -10.70 -20.54
C VAL A 368 -32.93 -11.68 -21.69
N LYS A 369 -33.60 -12.82 -21.63
CA LYS A 369 -33.79 -13.68 -22.80
C LYS A 369 -34.55 -12.83 -23.81
N LEU A 370 -33.87 -12.38 -24.85
CA LEU A 370 -34.55 -12.01 -26.07
C LEU A 370 -35.16 -13.30 -26.63
N ALA A 371 -36.48 -13.31 -26.68
CA ALA A 371 -37.25 -14.38 -27.28
C ALA A 371 -36.96 -14.44 -28.79
N SER A 372 -36.78 -15.68 -29.27
CA SER A 372 -36.83 -16.20 -30.65
C SER A 372 -36.65 -15.24 -31.82
#